data_AF-A0A957QAS9-F1
#
_entry.id   AF-A0A957QAS9-F1
#
_cell.length_a   1.000
_cell.length_b   1.000
_cell.length_c   1.000
_cell.angle_alpha   90.00
_cell.angle_beta   90.00
_cell.angle_gamma   90.00
#
_symmetry.space_group_name_H-M   'P 1'
#
loop_
_entity.id
_entity.type
_entity.pdbx_description
1 polymer ?
#
loop_
_entity_poly.entity_id
_entity_poly.type
_entity_poly.pdbx_seq_one_letter_code
_entity_poly.pdbx_strand_id
1 'polypeptide(L)'
;TIMGMAGLSIPDFMLALVLMVIAQRVFGFSVGGLFSREYVDAAWSFAKFVDLLKHIWVPIVVVGMAGTAGLMRIMRGNLLDILNMQYVQAARARGLRESTVIVKHAVRNALHPLIMLLGMSLPSIISGSLVVSIVLGLPTTGPLYFTALRQQDMFLAGTFLMFLAGMLVLGNFLADILLALVDPRIRYE
;
A
#
# COMPACT_ATOMS: atom_id res chain seq x y z
N THR A 1 7.26 2.73 -16.59
CA THR A 1 6.57 1.53 -17.10
C THR A 1 7.33 0.26 -16.79
N ILE A 2 8.63 0.17 -17.12
CA ILE A 2 9.45 -1.03 -16.87
C ILE A 2 9.59 -1.34 -15.37
N MET A 3 9.99 -0.38 -14.52
CA MET A 3 10.07 -0.60 -13.07
C MET A 3 8.72 -0.96 -12.42
N GLY A 4 7.63 -0.33 -12.87
CA GLY A 4 6.27 -0.63 -12.37
C GLY A 4 5.77 -2.00 -12.83
N MET A 5 6.09 -2.43 -14.06
CA MET A 5 5.77 -3.79 -14.52
C MET A 5 6.64 -4.84 -13.83
N ALA A 6 7.94 -4.58 -13.66
CA ALA A 6 8.84 -5.46 -12.91
C ALA A 6 8.35 -5.67 -11.46
N GLY A 7 7.91 -4.60 -10.79
CA GLY A 7 7.34 -4.68 -9.44
C GLY A 7 5.99 -5.40 -9.36
N LEU A 8 5.21 -5.45 -10.45
CA LEU A 8 3.95 -6.21 -10.52
C LEU A 8 4.16 -7.66 -10.96
N SER A 9 5.21 -7.95 -11.72
CA SER A 9 5.49 -9.27 -12.27
C SER A 9 6.24 -10.19 -11.30
N ILE A 10 6.97 -9.62 -10.34
CA ILE A 10 7.66 -10.38 -9.31
C ILE A 10 6.72 -10.50 -8.10
N PRO A 11 6.38 -11.71 -7.65
CA PRO A 11 5.58 -11.87 -6.44
C PRO A 11 6.30 -11.26 -5.22
N ASP A 12 5.58 -10.51 -4.39
CA ASP A 12 6.16 -9.77 -3.25
C ASP A 12 6.98 -10.66 -2.32
N PHE A 13 6.52 -11.90 -2.08
CA PHE A 13 7.25 -12.85 -1.23
C PHE A 13 8.56 -13.31 -1.87
N MET A 14 8.65 -13.42 -3.20
CA MET A 14 9.89 -13.75 -3.88
C MET A 14 10.88 -12.59 -3.79
N LEU A 15 10.40 -11.36 -3.97
CA LEU A 15 11.20 -10.17 -3.76
C LEU A 15 11.71 -10.10 -2.31
N ALA A 16 10.86 -10.43 -1.34
CA ALA A 16 11.23 -10.53 0.07
C ALA A 16 12.36 -11.54 0.30
N LEU A 17 12.25 -12.75 -0.25
CA LEU A 17 13.28 -13.79 -0.13
C LEU A 17 14.63 -13.35 -0.74
N VAL A 18 14.59 -12.78 -1.94
CA VAL A 18 15.81 -12.30 -2.61
C VAL A 18 16.48 -11.19 -1.81
N LEU A 19 15.71 -10.19 -1.36
CA LEU A 19 16.23 -9.10 -0.55
C LEU A 19 16.74 -9.59 0.82
N MET A 20 16.07 -10.56 1.43
CA MET A 20 16.51 -11.20 2.67
C MET A 20 17.89 -11.85 2.50
N VAL A 21 18.10 -12.62 1.43
CA VAL A 21 19.39 -13.26 1.13
C VAL A 21 20.47 -12.23 0.82
N ILE A 22 20.16 -11.21 0.03
CA ILE A 22 21.10 -10.13 -0.30
C ILE A 22 21.51 -9.40 0.97
N ALA A 23 20.55 -9.01 1.81
CA ALA A 23 20.86 -8.24 2.99
C ALA A 23 21.63 -9.06 4.03
N GLN A 24 21.37 -10.36 4.16
CA GLN A 24 22.19 -11.26 4.97
C GLN A 24 23.63 -11.39 4.42
N ARG A 25 23.81 -11.55 3.10
CA ARG A 25 25.14 -11.75 2.50
C ARG A 25 25.99 -10.48 2.43
N VAL A 26 25.36 -9.34 2.18
CA VAL A 26 26.06 -8.06 1.95
C VAL A 26 26.27 -7.31 3.26
N PHE A 27 25.25 -7.26 4.12
CA PHE A 27 25.29 -6.45 5.33
C PHE A 27 25.46 -7.26 6.62
N GLY A 28 25.39 -8.60 6.55
CA GLY A 28 25.72 -9.48 7.67
C GLY A 28 24.69 -9.52 8.81
N PHE A 29 23.55 -8.82 8.71
CA PHE A 29 22.48 -8.87 9.71
C PHE A 29 21.36 -9.83 9.30
N SER A 30 20.73 -10.47 10.29
CA SER A 30 19.57 -11.33 10.06
C SER A 30 18.34 -10.46 9.78
N VAL A 31 17.86 -10.48 8.55
CA VAL A 31 16.71 -9.68 8.07
C VAL A 31 15.37 -10.23 8.59
N GLY A 32 15.40 -11.32 9.37
CA GLY A 32 14.21 -11.81 10.06
C GLY A 32 13.82 -10.88 11.19
N GLY A 33 12.70 -10.19 11.03
CA GLY A 33 12.16 -9.23 12.00
C GLY A 33 12.60 -7.78 11.76
N LEU A 34 12.14 -6.90 12.65
CA LEU A 34 12.43 -5.45 12.60
C LEU A 34 13.64 -5.04 13.45
N PHE A 35 14.18 -5.97 14.24
CA PHE A 35 15.24 -5.72 15.21
C PHE A 35 16.23 -6.88 15.23
N SER A 36 17.49 -6.59 15.53
CA SER A 36 18.49 -7.59 15.90
C SER A 36 18.09 -8.31 17.20
N ARG A 37 18.54 -9.56 17.39
CA ARG A 37 18.19 -10.40 18.55
C ARG A 37 18.38 -9.71 19.91
N GLU A 38 19.40 -8.88 20.03
CA GLU A 38 19.71 -8.11 21.25
C GLU A 38 18.69 -7.00 21.56
N TYR A 39 18.04 -6.45 20.52
CA TYR A 39 17.12 -5.33 20.63
C TYR A 39 15.65 -5.72 20.62
N VAL A 40 15.30 -6.99 20.35
CA VAL A 40 13.90 -7.46 20.29
C VAL A 40 13.16 -7.12 21.59
N ASP A 41 13.68 -7.59 22.73
CA ASP A 41 13.06 -7.41 24.06
C ASP A 41 13.64 -6.23 24.85
N ALA A 42 14.61 -5.50 24.29
CA ALA A 42 15.21 -4.35 24.94
C ALA A 42 14.25 -3.15 25.01
N ALA A 43 14.39 -2.35 26.07
CA ALA A 43 13.69 -1.07 26.16
C ALA A 43 14.08 -0.12 25.01
N TRP A 44 13.19 0.82 24.68
CA TRP A 44 13.46 1.82 23.66
C TRP A 44 14.70 2.66 24.02
N SER A 45 15.65 2.67 23.09
CA SER A 45 16.88 3.45 23.17
C SER A 45 17.24 3.99 21.80
N PHE A 46 18.11 4.98 21.74
CA PHE A 46 18.62 5.49 20.46
C PHE A 46 19.28 4.38 19.63
N ALA A 47 19.99 3.45 20.28
CA ALA A 47 20.59 2.31 19.62
C ALA A 47 19.55 1.38 18.98
N LYS A 48 18.45 1.08 19.68
CA LYS A 48 17.31 0.30 19.14
C LYS A 48 16.62 1.02 17.98
N PHE A 49 16.52 2.35 18.00
CA PHE A 49 15.98 3.12 16.89
C PHE A 49 16.87 3.06 15.64
N VAL A 50 18.19 3.20 15.80
CA VAL A 50 19.15 3.06 14.70
C VAL A 50 19.13 1.63 14.13
N ASP A 51 19.00 0.62 14.99
CA ASP A 51 18.83 -0.78 14.58
C ASP A 51 17.55 -0.98 13.75
N LEU A 52 16.42 -0.40 14.16
CA LEU A 52 15.18 -0.42 13.38
C LEU A 52 15.38 0.16 11.97
N LEU A 53 16.03 1.32 11.84
CA LEU A 53 16.26 1.95 10.53
C LEU A 53 17.10 1.07 9.58
N LYS A 54 18.01 0.25 10.13
CA LYS A 54 18.81 -0.70 9.34
C LYS A 54 18.00 -1.89 8.82
N HIS A 55 16.90 -2.25 9.47
CA HIS A 55 16.08 -3.41 9.11
C HIS A 55 14.81 -3.02 8.34
N ILE A 56 14.21 -1.86 8.65
CA ILE A 56 12.88 -1.47 8.15
C ILE A 56 12.84 -1.20 6.64
N TRP A 57 13.97 -0.87 6.01
CA TRP A 57 14.01 -0.59 4.58
C TRP A 57 13.64 -1.81 3.73
N VAL A 58 13.94 -3.04 4.20
CA VAL A 58 13.58 -4.27 3.45
C VAL A 58 12.05 -4.41 3.35
N PRO A 59 11.29 -4.41 4.47
CA PRO A 59 9.83 -4.37 4.42
C PRO A 59 9.27 -3.19 3.62
N ILE A 60 9.87 -1.99 3.75
CA ILE A 60 9.41 -0.80 3.01
C ILE A 60 9.55 -1.02 1.50
N VAL A 61 10.68 -1.54 1.03
CA VAL A 61 10.89 -1.78 -0.40
C VAL A 61 9.96 -2.89 -0.89
N VAL A 62 9.83 -4.00 -0.17
CA VAL A 62 8.99 -5.12 -0.58
C VAL A 62 7.51 -4.69 -0.67
N VAL A 63 6.97 -4.15 0.42
CA VAL A 63 5.54 -3.81 0.51
C VAL A 63 5.23 -2.53 -0.26
N GLY A 64 6.09 -1.52 -0.14
CA GLY A 64 5.90 -0.23 -0.78
C GLY A 64 6.03 -0.29 -2.30
N MET A 65 6.99 -1.06 -2.84
CA MET A 65 7.17 -1.15 -4.29
C MET A 65 5.97 -1.81 -4.97
N ALA A 66 5.46 -2.91 -4.40
CA ALA A 66 4.30 -3.62 -4.93
C ALA A 66 3.03 -2.76 -4.93
N GLY A 67 2.71 -2.14 -3.79
CA GLY A 67 1.56 -1.24 -3.67
C GLY A 67 1.64 -0.03 -4.60
N THR A 68 2.82 0.61 -4.68
CA THR A 68 3.02 1.76 -5.57
C THR A 68 2.93 1.37 -7.04
N ALA A 69 3.46 0.21 -7.43
CA ALA A 69 3.38 -0.29 -8.80
C ALA A 69 1.91 -0.51 -9.24
N GLY A 70 1.09 -1.09 -8.37
CA GLY A 70 -0.35 -1.24 -8.59
C GLY A 70 -1.06 0.11 -8.79
N LEU A 71 -0.85 1.06 -7.87
CA LEU A 71 -1.46 2.38 -7.95
C LEU A 71 -1.03 3.17 -9.20
N MET A 72 0.25 3.13 -9.58
CA MET A 72 0.75 3.76 -10.80
C MET A 72 0.08 3.19 -12.06
N ARG A 73 -0.15 1.87 -12.11
CA ARG A 73 -0.80 1.22 -13.24
C ARG A 73 -2.26 1.65 -13.36
N ILE A 74 -2.99 1.69 -12.25
CA ILE A 74 -4.39 2.14 -12.20
C ILE A 74 -4.48 3.60 -12.62
N MET A 75 -3.63 4.48 -12.04
CA MET A 75 -3.60 5.90 -12.39
C MET A 75 -3.33 6.11 -13.87
N ARG A 76 -2.36 5.37 -14.44
CA ARG A 76 -2.06 5.47 -15.87
C ARG A 76 -3.24 5.04 -16.74
N GLY A 77 -3.92 3.94 -16.39
CA GLY A 77 -5.12 3.49 -17.11
C GLY A 77 -6.20 4.57 -17.10
N ASN A 78 -6.57 5.03 -15.91
CA ASN A 78 -7.58 6.07 -15.73
C ASN A 78 -7.23 7.37 -16.47
N LEU A 79 -5.96 7.78 -16.42
CA LEU A 79 -5.51 8.99 -17.09
C LEU A 79 -5.62 8.85 -18.62
N LEU A 80 -5.24 7.69 -19.17
CA LEU A 80 -5.36 7.45 -20.61
C LEU A 80 -6.82 7.48 -21.08
N ASP A 81 -7.74 6.90 -20.30
CA ASP A 81 -9.17 6.92 -20.62
C ASP A 81 -9.72 8.36 -20.59
N ILE A 82 -9.34 9.14 -19.58
CA ILE A 82 -9.82 10.50 -19.40
C ILE A 82 -9.25 11.46 -20.45
N LEU A 83 -8.00 11.29 -20.85
CA LEU A 83 -7.37 12.11 -21.90
C LEU A 83 -8.12 12.03 -23.23
N ASN A 84 -8.86 10.94 -23.48
CA ASN A 84 -9.66 10.75 -24.68
C ASN A 84 -11.07 11.34 -24.58
N MET A 85 -11.50 11.85 -23.42
CA MET A 85 -12.85 12.39 -23.24
C MET A 85 -13.03 13.75 -23.94
N GLN A 86 -14.23 13.98 -24.49
CA GLN A 86 -14.55 15.17 -25.30
C GLN A 86 -14.28 16.48 -24.57
N TYR A 87 -14.53 16.59 -23.25
CA TYR A 87 -14.25 17.83 -22.51
C TYR A 87 -12.75 18.14 -22.37
N VAL A 88 -11.88 17.11 -22.33
CA VAL A 88 -10.43 17.28 -22.29
C VAL A 88 -9.93 17.70 -23.68
N GLN A 89 -10.45 17.07 -24.73
CA GLN A 89 -10.14 17.47 -26.11
C GLN A 89 -10.61 18.89 -26.41
N ALA A 90 -11.79 19.28 -25.93
CA ALA A 90 -12.29 20.65 -26.04
C ALA A 90 -11.40 21.64 -25.28
N ALA A 91 -10.92 21.28 -24.08
CA ALA A 91 -9.98 22.10 -23.31
C ALA A 91 -8.67 22.32 -24.08
N ARG A 92 -8.15 21.28 -24.74
CA ARG A 92 -6.97 21.36 -25.62
C ARG A 92 -7.24 22.20 -26.87
N ALA A 93 -8.39 22.03 -27.52
CA ALA A 93 -8.79 22.80 -28.70
C ALA A 93 -8.96 24.30 -28.42
N ARG A 94 -9.29 24.68 -27.17
CA ARG A 94 -9.35 26.08 -26.72
C ARG A 94 -7.97 26.72 -26.48
N GLY A 95 -6.87 26.00 -26.74
CA GLY A 95 -5.51 26.53 -26.65
C GLY A 95 -4.93 26.58 -25.22
N LEU A 96 -5.53 25.86 -24.27
CA LEU A 96 -4.96 25.75 -22.92
C LEU A 96 -3.61 25.02 -22.97
N ARG A 97 -2.67 25.45 -22.12
CA ARG A 97 -1.37 24.77 -21.96
C ARG A 97 -1.59 23.30 -21.58
N GLU A 98 -0.83 22.39 -22.18
CA GLU A 98 -0.98 20.94 -21.98
C GLU A 98 -0.84 20.54 -20.50
N SER A 99 0.04 21.21 -19.73
CA SER A 99 0.16 21.00 -18.28
C SER A 99 -1.13 21.33 -17.53
N THR A 100 -1.84 22.39 -17.92
CA THR A 100 -3.14 22.76 -17.35
C THR A 100 -4.23 21.77 -17.76
N VAL A 101 -4.21 21.27 -19.00
CA VAL A 101 -5.14 20.24 -19.46
C VAL A 101 -4.94 18.95 -18.64
N ILE A 102 -3.70 18.48 -18.52
CA ILE A 102 -3.37 17.26 -17.79
C ILE A 102 -3.69 17.42 -16.30
N VAL A 103 -3.11 18.40 -15.60
CA VAL A 103 -3.22 18.49 -14.14
C VAL A 103 -4.64 18.86 -13.70
N LYS A 104 -5.26 19.85 -14.34
CA LYS A 104 -6.55 20.40 -13.87
C LYS A 104 -7.76 19.62 -14.40
N HIS A 105 -7.69 19.06 -15.61
CA HIS A 105 -8.85 18.43 -16.25
C HIS A 105 -8.75 16.90 -16.32
N ALA A 106 -7.55 16.34 -16.48
CA ALA A 106 -7.39 14.89 -16.57
C ALA A 106 -7.09 14.23 -15.21
N VAL A 107 -6.05 14.71 -14.51
CA VAL A 107 -5.57 14.11 -13.24
C VAL A 107 -6.63 14.19 -12.15
N ARG A 108 -7.28 15.34 -11.97
CA ARG A 108 -8.33 15.50 -10.95
C ARG A 108 -9.42 14.42 -11.05
N ASN A 109 -9.85 14.12 -12.27
CA ASN A 109 -10.88 13.12 -12.52
C ASN A 109 -10.32 11.69 -12.49
N ALA A 110 -9.06 11.49 -12.91
CA ALA A 110 -8.38 10.20 -12.88
C ALA A 110 -8.13 9.68 -11.46
N LEU A 111 -8.12 10.57 -10.46
CA LEU A 111 -7.94 10.23 -9.05
C LEU A 111 -9.17 9.60 -8.40
N HIS A 112 -10.37 9.70 -9.00
CA HIS A 112 -11.60 9.19 -8.36
C HIS A 112 -11.49 7.71 -7.97
N PRO A 113 -11.10 6.78 -8.87
CA PRO A 113 -10.94 5.38 -8.48
C PRO A 113 -9.82 5.15 -7.47
N LEU A 114 -8.78 6.01 -7.47
CA LEU A 114 -7.68 5.92 -6.51
C LEU A 114 -8.14 6.31 -5.10
N ILE A 115 -9.00 7.32 -4.97
CA ILE A 115 -9.58 7.71 -3.69
C ILE A 115 -10.41 6.57 -3.12
N MET A 116 -11.21 5.88 -3.95
CA MET A 116 -11.96 4.70 -3.52
C MET A 116 -11.05 3.56 -3.03
N LEU A 117 -9.92 3.34 -3.69
CA LEU A 117 -8.91 2.35 -3.27
C LEU A 117 -8.31 2.67 -1.89
N LEU A 118 -8.27 3.94 -1.48
CA LEU A 118 -7.84 4.32 -0.13
C LEU A 118 -8.77 3.73 0.94
N GLY A 119 -10.04 3.49 0.64
CA GLY A 119 -10.95 2.87 1.60
C GLY A 119 -10.52 1.47 2.03
N MET A 120 -9.93 0.70 1.10
CA MET A 120 -9.37 -0.62 1.40
C MET A 120 -7.97 -0.55 2.03
N SER A 121 -7.32 0.62 2.06
CA SER A 121 -5.97 0.76 2.60
C SER A 121 -5.93 0.55 4.11
N LEU A 122 -6.97 0.97 4.85
CA LEU A 122 -7.01 0.84 6.32
C LEU A 122 -6.97 -0.63 6.78
N PRO A 123 -7.86 -1.54 6.31
CA PRO A 123 -7.73 -2.97 6.62
C PRO A 123 -6.39 -3.54 6.20
N SER A 124 -5.89 -3.14 5.04
CA SER A 124 -4.63 -3.65 4.48
C SER A 124 -3.41 -3.24 5.30
N ILE A 125 -3.43 -2.08 5.95
CA ILE A 125 -2.35 -1.64 6.86
C ILE A 125 -2.32 -2.51 8.11
N ILE A 126 -3.50 -2.86 8.65
CA ILE A 126 -3.61 -3.68 9.85
C ILE A 126 -3.17 -5.12 9.55
N SER A 127 -3.76 -5.74 8.52
CA SER A 127 -3.48 -7.14 8.17
C SER A 127 -2.10 -7.31 7.55
N GLY A 128 -1.60 -6.27 6.87
CA GLY A 128 -0.35 -6.28 6.12
C GLY A 128 -0.37 -7.31 4.98
N SER A 129 0.80 -7.54 4.38
CA SER A 129 0.98 -8.70 3.51
C SER A 129 1.29 -9.92 4.38
N LEU A 130 0.32 -10.84 4.52
CA LEU A 130 0.47 -12.06 5.33
C LEU A 130 1.71 -12.86 4.93
N VAL A 131 1.85 -13.13 3.63
CA VAL A 131 2.93 -13.97 3.11
C VAL A 131 4.29 -13.30 3.33
N VAL A 132 4.40 -11.99 3.05
CA VAL A 132 5.63 -11.24 3.29
C VAL A 132 5.96 -11.17 4.77
N SER A 133 4.95 -11.02 5.64
CA SER A 133 5.15 -10.98 7.09
C SER A 133 5.66 -12.31 7.63
N ILE A 134 5.16 -13.44 7.12
CA ILE A 134 5.66 -14.76 7.48
C ILE A 134 7.10 -14.94 6.99
N VAL A 135 7.39 -14.59 5.73
CA VAL A 135 8.72 -14.75 5.12
C VAL A 135 9.77 -13.91 5.82
N LEU A 136 9.44 -12.65 6.13
CA LEU A 136 10.36 -11.72 6.79
C LEU A 136 10.30 -11.82 8.33
N GLY A 137 9.48 -12.69 8.91
CA GLY A 137 9.33 -12.81 10.36
C GLY A 137 8.87 -11.53 11.05
N LEU A 138 8.00 -10.75 10.40
CA LEU A 138 7.56 -9.45 10.91
C LEU A 138 6.52 -9.61 12.02
N PRO A 139 6.60 -8.80 13.11
CA PRO A 139 5.64 -8.83 14.20
C PRO A 139 4.36 -8.06 13.82
N THR A 140 3.63 -8.56 12.81
CA THR A 140 2.36 -7.97 12.33
C THR A 140 1.16 -8.80 12.78
N THR A 141 -0.05 -8.25 12.59
CA THR A 141 -1.29 -8.95 12.97
C THR A 141 -1.64 -10.09 12.00
N GLY A 142 -1.14 -10.06 10.76
CA GLY A 142 -1.41 -11.08 9.74
C GLY A 142 -1.03 -12.50 10.19
N PRO A 143 0.23 -12.77 10.57
CA PRO A 143 0.64 -14.09 11.07
C PRO A 143 -0.15 -14.57 12.28
N LEU A 144 -0.52 -13.65 13.18
CA LEU A 144 -1.36 -13.95 14.35
C LEU A 144 -2.77 -14.39 13.92
N TYR A 145 -3.40 -13.66 13.00
CA TYR A 145 -4.70 -14.03 12.45
C TYR A 145 -4.65 -15.37 11.70
N PHE A 146 -3.62 -15.62 10.90
CA PHE A 146 -3.42 -16.90 10.22
C PHE A 146 -3.25 -18.07 11.20
N THR A 147 -2.53 -17.85 12.30
CA THR A 147 -2.36 -18.85 13.36
C THR A 147 -3.69 -19.16 14.04
N ALA A 148 -4.50 -18.13 14.34
CA ALA A 148 -5.83 -18.31 14.91
C ALA A 148 -6.75 -19.14 14.00
N LEU A 149 -6.75 -18.86 12.69
CA LEU A 149 -7.49 -19.65 11.70
C LEU A 149 -7.03 -21.11 11.66
N ARG A 150 -5.72 -21.35 11.68
CA ARG A 150 -5.14 -22.70 11.63
C ARG A 150 -5.45 -23.50 12.89
N GLN A 151 -5.46 -22.84 14.05
CA GLN A 151 -5.79 -23.44 15.34
C GLN A 151 -7.30 -23.53 15.59
N GLN A 152 -8.13 -23.05 14.64
CA GLN A 152 -9.58 -22.95 14.79
C GLN A 152 -10.01 -22.17 16.05
N ASP A 153 -9.21 -21.17 16.45
CA ASP A 153 -9.60 -20.22 17.49
C ASP A 153 -10.62 -19.25 16.88
N MET A 154 -11.88 -19.67 16.87
CA MET A 154 -12.99 -18.93 16.27
C MET A 154 -13.24 -17.59 16.95
N PHE A 155 -12.92 -17.47 18.25
CA PHE A 155 -13.06 -16.21 18.97
C PHE A 155 -12.04 -15.20 18.49
N LEU A 156 -10.75 -15.57 18.49
CA LEU A 156 -9.69 -14.67 18.03
C LEU A 156 -9.84 -14.35 16.53
N ALA A 157 -10.10 -15.36 15.69
CA ALA A 157 -10.31 -15.16 14.26
C ALA A 157 -11.55 -14.30 13.97
N GLY A 158 -12.64 -14.50 14.73
CA GLY A 158 -13.86 -13.70 14.64
C GLY A 158 -13.63 -12.23 15.03
N THR A 159 -12.88 -11.99 16.11
CA THR A 159 -12.50 -10.61 16.51
C THR A 159 -11.68 -9.92 15.42
N PHE A 160 -10.70 -10.61 14.82
CA PHE A 160 -9.95 -10.06 13.70
C PHE A 160 -10.84 -9.71 12.51
N LEU A 161 -11.74 -10.61 12.13
CA LEU A 161 -12.69 -10.37 11.04
C LEU A 161 -13.59 -9.16 11.31
N MET A 162 -14.17 -9.07 12.51
CA MET A 162 -15.00 -7.92 12.89
C MET A 162 -14.20 -6.62 12.88
N PHE A 163 -12.96 -6.64 13.39
CA PHE A 163 -12.10 -5.47 13.41
C PHE A 163 -11.73 -5.01 11.98
N LEU A 164 -11.34 -5.94 11.11
CA LEU A 164 -11.03 -5.65 9.70
C LEU A 164 -12.26 -5.15 8.93
N ALA A 165 -13.44 -5.72 9.18
CA ALA A 165 -14.69 -5.24 8.60
C ALA A 165 -15.04 -3.81 9.07
N GLY A 166 -14.86 -3.53 10.36
CA GLY A 166 -15.03 -2.18 10.90
C GLY A 166 -14.07 -1.17 10.27
N MET A 167 -12.79 -1.54 10.13
CA MET A 167 -11.79 -0.72 9.44
C MET A 167 -12.12 -0.51 7.96
N LEU A 168 -12.73 -1.50 7.29
CA LEU A 168 -13.14 -1.37 5.90
C LEU A 168 -14.30 -0.38 5.76
N VAL A 169 -15.30 -0.47 6.63
CA VAL A 169 -16.43 0.47 6.64
C VAL A 169 -15.94 1.89 6.95
N LEU A 170 -15.07 2.06 7.95
CA LEU A 170 -14.46 3.35 8.27
C LEU A 170 -13.62 3.89 7.10
N GLY A 171 -12.82 3.03 6.46
CA GLY A 171 -12.00 3.41 5.32
C GLY A 171 -12.85 3.88 4.15
N ASN A 172 -13.89 3.14 3.78
CA ASN A 172 -14.81 3.53 2.71
C ASN A 172 -15.52 4.84 3.03
N PHE A 173 -15.99 5.01 4.27
CA PHE A 173 -16.61 6.26 4.72
C PHE A 173 -15.66 7.46 4.58
N LEU A 174 -14.37 7.31 4.95
CA LEU A 174 -13.37 8.35 4.75
C LEU A 174 -13.08 8.60 3.27
N ALA A 175 -13.06 7.57 2.44
CA ALA A 175 -12.90 7.69 0.99
C ALA A 175 -14.05 8.48 0.36
N ASP A 176 -15.29 8.23 0.79
CA ASP A 176 -16.47 8.96 0.31
C ASP A 176 -16.41 10.45 0.70
N ILE A 177 -16.00 10.76 1.93
CA ILE A 177 -15.77 12.15 2.38
C ILE A 177 -14.70 12.81 1.52
N LEU A 178 -13.56 12.14 1.30
CA LEU A 178 -12.48 12.67 0.46
C LEU A 178 -12.95 12.92 -0.97
N LEU A 179 -13.76 12.01 -1.53
CA LEU A 179 -14.32 12.15 -2.86
C LEU A 179 -15.25 13.36 -2.94
N ALA A 180 -16.12 13.56 -1.95
CA ALA A 180 -17.02 14.72 -1.87
C ALA A 180 -16.28 16.06 -1.71
N LEU A 181 -15.07 16.05 -1.13
CA LEU A 181 -14.20 17.23 -1.04
C LEU A 181 -13.46 17.51 -2.36
N VAL A 182 -13.01 16.46 -3.05
CA VAL A 182 -12.25 16.56 -4.29
C VAL A 182 -13.13 16.89 -5.49
N ASP A 183 -14.36 16.35 -5.54
CA ASP A 183 -15.31 16.62 -6.62
C ASP A 183 -16.58 17.35 -6.12
N PRO A 184 -16.70 18.66 -6.37
CA PRO A 184 -17.90 19.43 -6.04
C PRO A 184 -19.13 19.05 -6.89
N ARG A 185 -19.00 18.21 -7.94
CA ARG A 185 -20.16 17.73 -8.71
C ARG A 185 -21.03 16.74 -7.92
N ILE A 186 -20.42 16.01 -6.98
CA ILE A 186 -21.10 15.04 -6.11
C ILE A 186 -22.02 15.75 -5.09
N ARG A 187 -21.86 17.07 -4.88
CA ARG A 187 -22.71 17.88 -3.98
C ARG A 187 -24.06 18.30 -4.57
N TYR A 188 -24.32 18.06 -5.85
CA TYR A 188 -25.51 18.57 -6.55
C TYR A 188 -26.55 17.50 -6.91
N GLU A 189 -26.39 16.26 -6.42
CA GLU A 189 -27.44 15.23 -6.38
C GLU A 189 -27.82 14.95 -4.93
#